data_AF-A0A830C2C9-F1
#
_entry.id   AF-A0A830C2C9-F1
#
_cell.length_a   1.000
_cell.length_b   1.000
_cell.length_c   1.000
_cell.angle_alpha   90.00
_cell.angle_beta   90.00
_cell.angle_gamma   90.00
#
_symmetry.space_group_name_H-M   'P 1'
#
loop_
_entity.id
_entity.type
_entity.pdbx_description
1 polymer ?
#
loop_
_entity_poly.entity_id
_entity_poly.type
_entity_poly.pdbx_seq_one_letter_code
_entity_poly.pdbx_strand_id
1 'polypeptide(L)'
;MITGFTHSAGSELEKAISCYNTIHPAPIWAVAENYRFEPAFVEGKKLMAEIGDVINIHVIIEGSVNSLNPYYSSSWRRDFSVSVTS
;
A
#
# COMPACT_ATOMS: atom_id res chain seq x y z
N MET A 1 5.06 -2.26 32.71
CA MET A 1 5.44 -3.59 32.21
C MET A 1 4.55 -3.87 31.01
N ILE A 2 5.02 -3.61 29.79
CA ILE A 2 4.27 -3.91 28.56
C ILE A 2 5.05 -5.01 27.85
N THR A 3 4.55 -6.23 27.94
CA THR A 3 5.07 -7.39 27.22
C THR A 3 4.01 -7.83 26.22
N GLY A 4 4.30 -7.71 24.92
CA GLY A 4 3.50 -8.37 23.89
C GLY A 4 3.47 -7.66 22.55
N PHE A 5 4.58 -7.63 21.81
CA PHE A 5 4.55 -7.50 20.35
C PHE A 5 5.48 -8.55 19.71
N THR A 6 4.85 -9.47 18.96
CA THR A 6 5.30 -10.15 17.72
C THR A 6 6.60 -10.97 17.70
N HIS A 7 6.46 -12.31 17.67
CA HIS A 7 7.58 -13.23 17.34
C HIS A 7 7.35 -14.11 16.08
N SER A 8 6.12 -14.17 15.52
CA SER A 8 5.80 -15.08 14.40
C SER A 8 6.12 -14.51 13.01
N ALA A 9 5.68 -13.29 12.71
CA ALA A 9 5.71 -12.72 11.36
C ALA A 9 7.14 -12.42 10.84
N GLY A 10 8.08 -12.09 11.72
CA GLY A 10 9.47 -11.82 11.33
C GLY A 10 10.17 -13.05 10.78
N SER A 11 9.90 -14.24 11.35
CA SER A 11 10.58 -15.48 10.94
C SER A 11 10.19 -15.97 9.54
N GLU A 12 8.93 -15.72 9.13
CA GLU A 12 8.44 -16.09 7.80
C GLU A 12 8.91 -15.10 6.73
N LEU A 13 8.98 -13.81 7.08
CA LEU A 13 9.52 -12.77 6.22
C LEU A 13 10.99 -13.05 5.86
N GLU A 14 11.83 -13.36 6.84
CA GLU A 14 13.24 -13.65 6.61
C GLU A 14 13.43 -14.89 5.71
N LYS A 15 12.61 -15.93 5.89
CA LYS A 15 12.60 -17.10 5.01
C LYS A 15 12.19 -16.75 3.58
N ALA A 16 11.14 -15.94 3.41
CA ALA A 16 10.67 -15.51 2.10
C ALA A 16 11.73 -14.68 1.35
N ILE A 17 12.39 -13.74 2.06
CA ILE A 17 13.50 -12.95 1.51
C ILE A 17 14.67 -13.84 1.13
N SER A 18 15.04 -14.79 2.01
CA SER A 18 16.12 -15.74 1.74
C SER A 18 15.83 -16.57 0.49
N CYS A 19 14.63 -17.14 0.35
CA CYS A 19 14.21 -17.88 -0.83
C CYS A 19 14.25 -17.01 -2.10
N TYR A 20 13.71 -15.79 -2.05
CA TYR A 20 13.70 -14.87 -3.19
C TYR A 20 15.12 -14.58 -3.70
N ASN A 21 16.07 -14.36 -2.79
CA ASN A 21 17.48 -14.08 -3.13
C ASN A 21 18.19 -15.25 -3.82
N THR A 22 17.66 -16.48 -3.73
CA THR A 22 18.23 -17.65 -4.45
C THR A 22 17.80 -17.75 -5.90
N ILE A 23 16.80 -16.97 -6.35
CA ILE A 23 16.26 -17.05 -7.70
C ILE A 23 17.13 -16.22 -8.65
N HIS A 24 17.63 -16.85 -9.73
CA HIS A 24 18.44 -16.18 -10.75
C HIS A 24 17.93 -16.45 -12.18
N PRO A 25 17.66 -15.39 -12.98
CA PRO A 25 17.65 -13.99 -12.57
C PRO A 25 16.55 -13.73 -11.54
N ALA A 26 16.81 -12.81 -10.60
CA ALA A 26 15.80 -12.45 -9.61
C ALA A 26 14.55 -11.91 -10.33
N PRO A 27 13.35 -12.38 -10.01
CA PRO A 27 12.14 -11.92 -10.66
C PRO A 27 11.85 -10.47 -10.25
N ILE A 28 11.29 -9.67 -11.14
CA ILE A 28 10.88 -8.31 -10.77
C ILE A 28 9.62 -8.41 -9.89
N TRP A 29 9.72 -7.96 -8.65
CA TRP A 29 8.58 -7.80 -7.76
C TRP A 29 8.26 -6.31 -7.58
N ALA A 30 7.02 -5.93 -7.88
CA ALA A 30 6.55 -4.55 -7.77
C ALA A 30 5.05 -4.51 -7.39
N VAL A 31 4.65 -3.43 -6.74
CA VAL A 31 3.24 -3.14 -6.46
C VAL A 31 2.67 -2.30 -7.60
N ALA A 32 1.51 -2.69 -8.12
CA ALA A 32 0.80 -1.98 -9.18
C ALA A 32 0.11 -0.70 -8.65
N GLU A 33 0.89 0.27 -8.17
CA GLU A 33 0.43 1.55 -7.67
C GLU A 33 0.16 2.52 -8.83
N ASN A 34 -1.04 2.46 -9.41
CA ASN A 34 -1.40 3.21 -10.63
C ASN A 34 -1.34 4.74 -10.44
N TYR A 35 -1.61 5.24 -9.23
CA TYR A 35 -1.59 6.67 -8.91
C TYR A 35 -0.24 7.35 -9.22
N ARG A 36 0.87 6.60 -9.23
CA ARG A 36 2.19 7.11 -9.65
C ARG A 36 2.27 7.53 -11.12
N PHE A 37 1.35 7.03 -11.93
CA PHE A 37 1.33 7.22 -13.39
C PHE A 37 0.13 8.03 -13.87
N GLU A 38 -0.74 8.47 -12.96
CA GLU A 38 -1.87 9.33 -13.34
C GLU A 38 -1.34 10.66 -13.90
N PRO A 39 -1.78 11.08 -15.10
CA PRO A 39 -1.22 12.24 -15.79
C PRO A 39 -1.22 13.52 -14.94
N ALA A 40 -2.28 13.74 -14.15
CA ALA A 40 -2.40 14.91 -13.29
C ALA A 40 -1.27 14.99 -12.25
N PHE A 41 -0.87 13.87 -11.64
CA PHE A 41 0.23 13.85 -10.68
C PHE A 41 1.60 13.93 -11.35
N VAL A 42 1.76 13.32 -12.52
CA VAL A 42 3.00 13.39 -13.30
C VAL A 42 3.29 14.83 -13.74
N GLU A 43 2.28 15.54 -14.25
CA GLU A 43 2.43 16.96 -14.63
C GLU A 43 2.52 17.87 -13.40
N GLY A 44 1.69 17.64 -12.38
CA GLY A 44 1.74 18.39 -11.13
C GLY A 44 3.12 18.37 -10.48
N LYS A 45 3.80 17.21 -10.52
CA LYS A 45 5.18 17.05 -10.03
C LYS A 45 6.17 18.01 -10.70
N LYS A 46 6.01 18.30 -12.00
CA LYS A 46 6.90 19.23 -12.72
C LYS A 46 6.77 20.65 -12.16
N LEU A 47 5.53 21.06 -11.89
CA LEU A 47 5.22 22.38 -11.33
C LEU A 47 5.66 22.54 -9.87
N MET A 48 5.77 21.43 -9.11
CA MET A 48 6.26 21.48 -7.72
C MET A 48 7.70 22.02 -7.61
N ALA A 49 8.50 21.97 -8.67
CA ALA A 49 9.84 22.57 -8.65
C ALA A 49 9.81 24.11 -8.62
N GLU A 50 8.70 24.72 -9.03
CA GLU A 50 8.57 26.17 -9.20
C GLU A 50 7.96 26.88 -7.99
N ILE A 51 7.31 26.15 -7.08
CA ILE A 51 6.54 26.72 -5.96
C ILE A 51 7.38 27.06 -4.72
N GLY A 52 8.68 26.71 -4.72
CA GLY A 52 9.55 26.84 -3.55
C GLY A 52 9.23 25.79 -2.48
N ASP A 53 9.41 26.15 -1.20
CA ASP A 53 9.20 25.22 -0.09
C ASP A 53 7.69 25.02 0.19
N VAL A 54 7.26 23.76 0.18
CA VAL A 54 5.88 23.41 0.52
C VAL A 54 5.65 23.61 2.02
N ILE A 55 4.74 24.53 2.36
CA ILE A 55 4.38 24.84 3.74
C ILE A 55 3.22 23.96 4.24
N ASN A 56 2.24 23.70 3.39
CA ASN A 56 1.06 22.91 3.74
C ASN A 56 0.43 22.26 2.50
N ILE A 57 -0.10 21.05 2.69
CA ILE A 57 -0.92 20.34 1.69
C ILE A 57 -2.22 19.95 2.39
N HIS A 58 -3.35 20.26 1.74
CA HIS A 58 -4.67 19.82 2.20
C HIS A 58 -5.30 18.95 1.10
N VAL A 59 -5.73 17.74 1.48
CA VAL A 59 -6.35 16.78 0.57
C VAL A 59 -7.73 16.43 1.11
N ILE A 60 -8.76 16.65 0.31
CA ILE A 60 -10.14 16.27 0.60
C ILE A 60 -10.57 15.30 -0.49
N ILE A 61 -11.08 14.13 -0.09
CA ILE A 61 -11.60 13.10 -1.00
C ILE A 61 -13.03 12.81 -0.58
N GLU A 62 -13.97 13.05 -1.49
CA GLU A 62 -15.38 12.74 -1.31
C GLU A 62 -15.75 11.58 -2.25
N GLY A 63 -16.10 10.43 -1.67
CA GLY A 63 -16.53 9.25 -2.43
C GLY A 63 -17.53 8.44 -1.63
N SER A 64 -18.72 8.20 -2.19
CA SER A 64 -19.74 7.37 -1.55
C SER A 64 -19.41 5.88 -1.77
N VAL A 65 -19.05 5.19 -0.70
CA VAL A 65 -18.92 3.73 -0.68
C VAL A 65 -20.20 3.17 -0.11
N ASN A 66 -21.18 2.91 -0.98
CA ASN A 66 -22.47 2.33 -0.63
C ASN A 66 -22.69 1.00 -1.36
N SER A 67 -23.82 0.35 -1.13
CA SER A 67 -24.15 -0.97 -1.72
C SER A 67 -24.24 -0.97 -3.25
N LEU A 68 -24.32 0.20 -3.90
CA LEU A 68 -24.28 0.33 -5.36
C LEU A 68 -22.85 0.42 -5.90
N ASN A 69 -21.84 0.64 -5.05
CA ASN A 69 -20.44 0.61 -5.44
C ASN A 69 -19.97 -0.85 -5.56
N PRO A 70 -19.51 -1.31 -6.74
CA PRO A 70 -19.06 -2.70 -6.93
C PRO A 70 -17.96 -3.12 -5.94
N TYR A 71 -17.11 -2.19 -5.51
CA TYR A 71 -16.05 -2.44 -4.54
C TYR A 71 -16.57 -2.69 -3.11
N TYR A 72 -17.84 -2.41 -2.81
CA TYR A 72 -18.45 -2.72 -1.52
C TYR A 72 -18.85 -4.20 -1.37
N SER A 73 -18.94 -4.94 -2.48
CA SER A 73 -19.51 -6.30 -2.52
C SER A 73 -18.59 -7.39 -1.95
N SER A 74 -17.28 -7.19 -1.88
CA SER A 74 -16.34 -8.20 -1.38
C SER A 74 -16.15 -8.12 0.14
N SER A 75 -16.20 -9.26 0.83
CA SER A 75 -16.04 -9.36 2.30
C SER A 75 -14.72 -8.77 2.80
N TRP A 76 -13.61 -9.03 2.12
CA TRP A 76 -12.28 -8.51 2.50
C TRP A 76 -12.15 -6.97 2.46
N ARG A 77 -13.07 -6.28 1.76
CA ARG A 77 -13.15 -4.80 1.74
C ARG A 77 -14.09 -4.24 2.80
N ARG A 78 -14.96 -5.08 3.37
CA ARG A 78 -15.90 -4.71 4.44
C ARG A 78 -15.39 -5.08 5.83
N ASP A 79 -14.65 -6.18 5.91
CA ASP A 79 -14.17 -6.76 7.15
C ASP A 79 -12.65 -6.86 7.12
N PHE A 80 -12.00 -5.99 7.90
CA PHE A 80 -10.55 -5.97 8.07
C PHE A 80 -10.08 -6.88 9.22
N SER A 81 -10.97 -7.68 9.82
CA SER A 81 -10.58 -8.68 10.82
C SER A 81 -9.84 -9.83 10.13
N VAL A 82 -8.56 -9.61 9.88
CA VAL A 82 -7.62 -10.68 9.50
C VAL A 82 -7.44 -11.57 10.72
N SER A 83 -8.27 -12.61 10.83
CA SER A 83 -7.99 -13.73 11.73
C SER A 83 -6.95 -14.61 11.03
N VAL A 84 -5.68 -14.39 11.33
CA VAL A 84 -4.64 -15.39 11.02
C VAL A 84 -4.94 -16.60 11.89
N THR A 85 -5.72 -17.52 11.36
CA THR A 85 -6.00 -18.78 12.04
C THR A 85 -4.82 -19.70 11.74
N SER A 86 -3.92 -19.78 12.71
CA SER A 86 -2.83 -20.75 12.81
C SER A 86 -3.35 -22.17 13.00
#